data_AF-A0A2P5AJH0-F1
#
_entry.id   AF-A0A2P5AJH0-F1
#
_cell.length_a   1.000
_cell.length_b   1.000
_cell.length_c   1.000
_cell.angle_alpha   90.00
_cell.angle_beta   90.00
_cell.angle_gamma   90.00
#
_symmetry.space_group_name_H-M   'P 1'
#
loop_
_entity.id
_entity.type
_entity.pdbx_description
1 polymer ?
#
loop_
_entity_poly.entity_id
_entity_poly.type
_entity_poly.pdbx_seq_one_letter_code
_entity_poly.pdbx_strand_id
1 'polypeptide(L)'
;MSHMVYPGAVHSRFEHSLGVYWLAGEAVQKLKIYQGLELGIDNFDIQTVKLAGLLHDVGHGPFSHLFEREFLPQVISGSNWSHEQMSVKMIDHIVDVHYIDIDREMIKRVKVTTCTSVSNVII
;
A
#
# COMPACT_ATOMS: atom_id res chain seq x y z
N MET A 1 11.59 8.45 -13.14
CA MET A 1 12.34 9.56 -13.77
C MET A 1 13.46 10.10 -12.89
N SER A 2 13.37 10.01 -11.56
CA SER A 2 14.45 10.37 -10.64
C SER A 2 15.80 9.72 -10.96
N HIS A 3 15.84 8.44 -11.34
CA HIS A 3 17.09 7.74 -11.69
C HIS A 3 17.84 8.30 -12.92
N MET A 4 17.15 9.02 -13.83
CA MET A 4 17.78 9.62 -15.02
C MET A 4 18.48 10.95 -14.70
N VAL A 5 18.13 11.58 -13.58
CA VAL A 5 18.73 12.84 -13.10
C VAL A 5 19.66 12.57 -11.91
N TYR A 6 19.32 11.58 -11.08
CA TYR A 6 20.06 11.13 -9.92
C TYR A 6 20.40 9.64 -10.09
N PRO A 7 21.58 9.28 -10.62
CA PRO A 7 21.95 7.89 -10.89
C PRO A 7 21.94 6.97 -9.65
N GLY A 8 21.94 7.54 -8.43
CA GLY A 8 21.77 6.80 -7.17
C GLY A 8 20.32 6.46 -6.79
N ALA A 9 19.32 7.04 -7.46
CA ALA A 9 17.89 6.78 -7.22
C ALA A 9 17.40 5.51 -7.92
N VAL A 10 18.16 4.42 -7.79
CA VAL A 10 17.89 3.08 -8.35
C VAL A 10 16.93 2.27 -7.49
N HIS A 11 16.48 2.80 -6.35
CA HIS A 11 15.58 2.10 -5.44
C HIS A 11 14.30 1.68 -6.17
N SER A 12 13.96 0.40 -6.05
CA SER A 12 12.72 -0.11 -6.61
C SER A 12 11.56 0.12 -5.65
N ARG A 13 10.33 0.16 -6.18
CA ARG A 13 9.12 0.20 -5.34
C ARG A 13 9.00 -0.99 -4.39
N PHE A 14 9.65 -2.11 -4.74
CA PHE A 14 9.74 -3.28 -3.88
C PHE A 14 10.52 -2.98 -2.59
N GLU A 15 11.71 -2.39 -2.70
CA GLU A 15 12.54 -2.01 -1.53
C GLU A 15 11.82 -0.95 -0.67
N HIS A 16 11.17 0.02 -1.33
CA HIS A 16 10.33 1.00 -0.65
C HIS A 16 9.23 0.32 0.18
N SER A 17 8.44 -0.55 -0.45
CA SER A 17 7.31 -1.24 0.19
C SER A 17 7.76 -2.14 1.35
N LEU A 18 8.93 -2.78 1.23
CA LEU A 18 9.52 -3.56 2.32
C LEU A 18 9.97 -2.67 3.49
N GLY A 19 10.53 -1.50 3.20
CA GLY A 19 10.86 -0.49 4.20
C GLY A 19 9.61 0.02 4.93
N VAL A 20 8.53 0.30 4.19
CA VAL A 20 7.24 0.73 4.78
C VAL A 20 6.64 -0.38 5.65
N TYR A 21 6.63 -1.64 5.19
CA TYR A 21 6.21 -2.79 6.00
C TYR A 21 6.93 -2.84 7.35
N TRP A 22 8.24 -2.60 7.33
CA TRP A 22 9.04 -2.65 8.55
C TRP A 22 8.72 -1.47 9.48
N LEU A 23 8.78 -0.25 8.97
CA LEU A 23 8.50 0.95 9.75
C LEU A 23 7.09 0.99 10.32
N ALA A 24 6.09 0.53 9.55
CA ALA A 24 4.71 0.42 10.01
C ALA A 24 4.59 -0.57 11.18
N GLY A 25 5.32 -1.68 11.12
CA GLY A 25 5.43 -2.65 12.21
C GLY A 25 6.04 -2.06 13.48
N GLU A 26 7.15 -1.33 13.37
CA GLU A 26 7.79 -0.67 14.51
C GLU A 26 6.90 0.39 15.15
N ALA A 27 6.19 1.17 14.33
CA ALA A 27 5.28 2.20 14.81
C ALA A 27 4.13 1.60 15.63
N VAL A 28 3.43 0.60 15.10
CA VAL A 28 2.29 -0.02 15.80
C VAL A 28 2.73 -0.81 17.04
N GLN A 29 3.93 -1.41 17.03
CA GLN A 29 4.49 -2.08 18.21
C GLN A 29 4.76 -1.09 19.34
N LYS A 30 5.31 0.09 19.02
CA LYS A 30 5.50 1.16 20.03
C LYS A 30 4.14 1.61 20.59
N LEU A 31 3.14 1.84 19.74
CA LEU A 31 1.79 2.19 20.20
C LEU A 31 1.20 1.10 21.10
N LYS A 32 1.38 -0.18 20.77
CA LYS A 32 0.94 -1.30 21.60
C LYS A 32 1.62 -1.31 22.97
N ILE A 33 2.93 -1.05 23.03
CA ILE A 33 3.68 -1.01 24.29
C ILE A 33 3.17 0.10 25.22
N TYR A 34 2.93 1.29 24.68
CA TYR A 34 2.59 2.45 25.51
C TYR A 34 1.08 2.60 25.78
N GLN A 35 0.22 2.22 24.83
CA GLN A 35 -1.23 2.48 24.86
C GLN A 35 -2.07 1.29 24.37
N GLY A 36 -1.48 0.12 24.16
CA GLY A 36 -2.16 -1.01 23.52
C GLY A 36 -3.38 -1.53 24.27
N LEU A 37 -3.40 -1.45 25.61
CA LEU A 37 -4.56 -1.89 26.41
C LEU A 37 -5.75 -0.94 26.24
N GLU A 38 -5.51 0.37 26.23
CA GLU A 38 -6.54 1.41 26.05
C GLU A 38 -7.10 1.39 24.63
N LEU A 39 -6.21 1.24 23.64
CA LEU A 39 -6.56 1.22 22.22
C LEU A 39 -7.02 -0.15 21.72
N GLY A 40 -6.93 -1.19 22.54
CA GLY A 40 -7.30 -2.56 22.16
C GLY A 40 -6.44 -3.19 21.06
N ILE A 41 -5.17 -2.76 20.92
CA ILE A 41 -4.28 -3.19 19.83
C ILE A 41 -3.85 -4.64 20.03
N ASP A 42 -4.32 -5.53 19.15
CA ASP A 42 -3.96 -6.94 19.18
C ASP A 42 -2.91 -7.30 18.10
N ASN A 43 -2.63 -8.59 17.92
CA ASN A 43 -1.68 -9.05 16.90
C ASN A 43 -2.27 -8.99 15.48
N PHE A 44 -3.60 -9.03 15.35
CA PHE A 44 -4.29 -8.94 14.07
C PHE A 44 -4.18 -7.51 13.51
N ASP A 45 -4.32 -6.48 14.35
CA ASP A 45 -4.12 -5.09 13.96
C ASP A 45 -2.68 -4.82 13.52
N ILE A 46 -1.69 -5.34 14.26
CA ILE A 46 -0.27 -5.22 13.89
C ILE A 46 -0.02 -5.82 12.51
N GLN A 47 -0.51 -7.03 12.25
CA GLN A 47 -0.33 -7.68 10.95
C GLN A 47 -1.04 -6.92 9.83
N THR A 48 -2.25 -6.42 10.09
CA THR A 48 -3.04 -5.63 9.15
C THR A 48 -2.29 -4.36 8.73
N VAL A 49 -1.74 -3.60 9.68
CA VAL A 49 -0.99 -2.36 9.40
C VAL A 49 0.28 -2.64 8.59
N LYS A 50 1.00 -3.70 8.93
CA LYS A 50 2.20 -4.12 8.19
C LYS A 50 1.86 -4.50 6.75
N LEU A 51 0.84 -5.33 6.54
CA LEU A 51 0.39 -5.74 5.20
C LEU A 51 -0.13 -4.57 4.38
N ALA A 52 -0.88 -3.64 5.00
CA ALA A 52 -1.28 -2.41 4.34
C ALA A 52 -0.07 -1.59 3.88
N GLY A 53 0.95 -1.45 4.73
CA GLY A 53 2.20 -0.78 4.37
C GLY A 53 2.95 -1.48 3.22
N LEU A 54 2.97 -2.80 3.18
CA LEU A 54 3.60 -3.56 2.11
C LEU A 54 2.87 -3.42 0.76
N LEU A 55 1.54 -3.37 0.79
CA LEU A 55 0.71 -3.46 -0.41
C LEU A 55 0.19 -2.11 -0.91
N HIS A 56 0.45 -1.01 -0.20
CA HIS A 56 -0.09 0.31 -0.55
C HIS A 56 0.23 0.73 -2.00
N ASP A 57 1.42 0.40 -2.47
CA ASP A 57 1.96 0.83 -3.77
C ASP A 57 1.89 -0.24 -4.87
N VAL A 58 1.25 -1.39 -4.62
CA VAL A 58 1.25 -2.53 -5.54
C VAL A 58 0.50 -2.25 -6.86
N GLY A 59 -0.42 -1.30 -6.86
CA GLY A 59 -1.21 -0.89 -8.02
C GLY A 59 -0.54 0.10 -8.96
N HIS A 60 0.67 0.57 -8.64
CA HIS A 60 1.35 1.53 -9.51
C HIS A 60 1.78 0.92 -10.84
N GLY A 61 1.37 1.57 -11.93
CA GLY A 61 1.85 1.27 -13.27
C GLY A 61 3.29 1.74 -13.52
N PRO A 62 3.85 1.44 -14.71
CA PRO A 62 5.19 1.85 -15.11
C PRO A 62 5.41 3.35 -14.90
N PHE A 63 6.57 3.79 -14.40
CA PHE A 63 6.82 5.21 -14.13
C PHE A 63 5.80 5.91 -13.19
N SER A 64 5.01 5.16 -12.41
CA SER A 64 4.21 5.68 -11.29
C SER A 64 3.12 6.67 -11.73
N HIS A 65 3.04 7.86 -11.12
CA HIS A 65 2.05 8.89 -11.49
C HIS A 65 2.19 9.38 -12.94
N LEU A 66 3.34 9.20 -13.60
CA LEU A 66 3.46 9.52 -15.02
C LEU A 66 2.49 8.65 -15.84
N PHE A 67 2.39 7.37 -15.52
CA PHE A 67 1.46 6.48 -16.24
C PHE A 67 0.01 6.86 -16.01
N GLU A 68 -0.33 7.16 -14.76
CA GLU A 68 -1.66 7.60 -14.37
C GLU A 68 -2.08 8.93 -15.00
N ARG A 69 -1.25 9.97 -14.87
CA ARG A 69 -1.64 11.35 -15.12
C ARG A 69 -1.28 11.83 -16.53
N GLU A 70 -0.23 11.29 -17.12
CA GLU A 70 0.26 11.76 -18.42
C GLU A 70 -0.03 10.75 -19.53
N PHE A 71 0.22 9.45 -19.30
CA PHE A 71 0.09 8.44 -20.35
C PHE A 71 -1.37 7.99 -20.58
N LEU A 72 -2.06 7.54 -19.52
CA LEU A 72 -3.41 6.98 -19.66
C LEU A 72 -4.42 7.96 -20.29
N PRO A 73 -4.45 9.26 -19.95
CA PRO A 73 -5.38 10.19 -20.57
C PRO A 73 -5.15 10.39 -22.07
N GLN A 74 -3.92 10.19 -22.55
CA GLN A 74 -3.55 10.29 -23.97
C GLN A 74 -3.96 9.06 -24.78
N VAL A 75 -3.99 7.88 -24.15
CA VAL A 75 -4.26 6.61 -24.84
C VAL A 75 -5.71 6.14 -24.65
N ILE A 76 -6.31 6.47 -23.50
CA ILE A 76 -7.68 6.12 -23.15
C ILE A 76 -8.40 7.38 -22.66
N SER A 77 -9.11 8.04 -23.58
CA SER A 77 -9.90 9.24 -23.26
C SER A 77 -10.99 8.92 -22.24
N GLY A 78 -11.03 9.71 -21.15
CA GLY A 78 -12.01 9.53 -20.07
C GLY A 78 -11.66 8.42 -19.06
N SER A 79 -10.42 7.93 -19.06
CA SER A 79 -9.96 6.99 -18.04
C SER A 79 -10.01 7.60 -16.63
N ASN A 80 -10.76 6.97 -15.73
CA ASN A 80 -10.79 7.27 -14.29
C ASN A 80 -9.87 6.32 -13.50
N TRP A 81 -8.82 5.80 -14.14
CA TRP A 81 -7.89 4.90 -13.49
C TRP A 81 -7.14 5.61 -12.37
N SER A 82 -7.04 4.96 -11.21
CA SER A 82 -6.17 5.39 -10.11
C SER A 82 -5.35 4.21 -9.61
N HIS A 83 -4.14 4.48 -9.16
CA HIS A 83 -3.24 3.44 -8.67
C HIS A 83 -3.75 2.81 -7.38
N GLU A 84 -4.52 3.52 -6.56
CA GLU A 84 -5.15 3.03 -5.33
C GLU A 84 -6.25 2.00 -5.65
N GLN A 85 -7.13 2.31 -6.61
CA GLN A 85 -8.12 1.35 -7.09
C GLN A 85 -7.46 0.13 -7.71
N MET A 86 -6.35 0.32 -8.41
CA MET A 86 -5.57 -0.78 -8.95
C MET A 86 -4.91 -1.61 -7.84
N SER A 87 -4.42 -0.98 -6.77
CA SER A 87 -3.83 -1.68 -5.61
C SER A 87 -4.84 -2.66 -5.02
N VAL A 88 -6.08 -2.22 -4.81
CA VAL A 88 -7.15 -3.10 -4.30
C VAL A 88 -7.41 -4.30 -5.21
N LYS A 89 -7.52 -4.07 -6.53
CA LYS A 89 -7.74 -5.14 -7.51
C LYS A 89 -6.56 -6.11 -7.58
N MET A 90 -5.34 -5.58 -7.45
CA MET A 90 -4.13 -6.39 -7.47
C MET A 90 -3.99 -7.23 -6.20
N ILE A 91 -4.39 -6.72 -5.04
CA ILE A 91 -4.46 -7.50 -3.79
C ILE A 91 -5.39 -8.70 -3.97
N ASP A 92 -6.59 -8.49 -4.51
CA ASP A 92 -7.51 -9.59 -4.84
C ASP A 92 -6.87 -10.61 -5.78
N HIS A 93 -6.28 -10.12 -6.87
CA HIS A 93 -5.63 -10.97 -7.85
C HIS A 93 -4.49 -11.82 -7.26
N ILE A 94 -3.65 -11.24 -6.39
CA ILE A 94 -2.55 -11.93 -5.73
C ILE A 94 -3.08 -13.05 -4.82
N VAL A 95 -4.12 -12.77 -4.03
CA VAL A 95 -4.74 -13.76 -3.14
C VAL A 95 -5.32 -14.91 -3.95
N ASP A 96 -6.06 -14.59 -5.02
CA ASP A 96 -6.74 -15.59 -5.87
C ASP A 96 -5.75 -16.45 -6.66
N VAL A 97 -4.74 -15.85 -7.29
CA VAL A 97 -3.76 -16.57 -8.14
C VAL A 97 -2.87 -17.49 -7.32
N HIS A 98 -2.48 -17.06 -6.12
CA HIS A 98 -1.56 -17.81 -5.27
C HIS A 98 -2.26 -18.65 -4.21
N TYR A 99 -3.60 -18.69 -4.21
CA TYR A 99 -4.42 -19.43 -3.22
C TYR A 99 -3.99 -19.12 -1.78
N ILE A 100 -3.76 -17.84 -1.49
CA ILE A 100 -3.30 -17.42 -0.16
C ILE A 100 -4.47 -17.58 0.82
N ASP A 101 -4.29 -18.48 1.80
CA ASP A 101 -5.24 -18.62 2.91
C ASP A 101 -5.04 -17.46 3.90
N ILE A 102 -5.84 -16.41 3.73
CA ILE A 102 -5.82 -15.21 4.54
C ILE A 102 -7.23 -14.84 4.96
N ASP A 103 -7.34 -14.36 6.19
CA ASP A 103 -8.61 -13.94 6.77
C ASP A 103 -9.26 -12.81 5.93
N ARG A 104 -10.56 -12.95 5.66
CA ARG A 104 -11.30 -12.01 4.80
C ARG A 104 -11.42 -10.62 5.43
N GLU A 105 -11.54 -10.55 6.76
CA GLU A 105 -11.60 -9.29 7.47
C GLU A 105 -10.23 -8.59 7.42
N MET A 106 -9.12 -9.34 7.48
CA MET A 106 -7.78 -8.79 7.28
C MET A 106 -7.63 -8.17 5.89
N ILE A 107 -8.00 -8.89 4.83
CA ILE A 107 -7.95 -8.38 3.46
C ILE A 107 -8.82 -7.12 3.30
N LYS A 108 -10.01 -7.14 3.88
CA LYS A 108 -10.92 -5.99 3.85
C LYS A 108 -10.29 -4.77 4.53
N ARG A 109 -9.69 -4.91 5.71
CA ARG A 109 -9.03 -3.81 6.42
C ARG A 109 -7.80 -3.31 5.67
N VAL A 110 -6.95 -4.20 5.18
CA VAL A 110 -5.79 -3.85 4.34
C VAL A 110 -6.22 -2.98 3.17
N LYS A 111 -7.25 -3.39 2.41
CA LYS A 111 -7.76 -2.64 1.26
C LYS A 111 -8.26 -1.25 1.64
N VAL A 112 -9.03 -1.14 2.73
CA VAL A 112 -9.52 0.15 3.22
C VAL A 112 -8.34 1.06 3.54
N THR A 113 -7.35 0.57 4.30
CA THR A 113 -6.16 1.32 4.67
C THR A 113 -5.36 1.78 3.45
N THR A 114 -5.20 0.92 2.43
CA THR A 114 -4.51 1.28 1.18
C THR A 114 -5.25 2.33 0.34
N CYS A 115 -6.57 2.45 0.46
CA CYS A 115 -7.35 3.50 -0.23
C CYS A 115 -7.43 4.81 0.56
N THR A 116 -7.37 4.76 1.90
CA THR A 116 -7.52 5.95 2.76
C THR A 116 -6.27 6.82 2.86
N SER A 117 -5.11 6.38 2.37
CA SER A 117 -3.86 7.15 2.38
C SER A 117 -3.93 8.49 1.62
N VAL A 118 -5.02 8.75 0.88
CA VAL A 118 -5.26 10.01 0.15
C VAL A 118 -6.34 10.91 0.78
N SER A 119 -7.04 10.45 1.83
CA SER A 119 -8.07 11.24 2.52
C SER A 119 -7.73 11.37 4.00
N ASN A 120 -6.97 12.41 4.32
CA ASN A 120 -6.74 12.95 5.67
C ASN A 120 -6.51 11.91 6.78
N VAL A 121 -5.25 11.46 6.92
CA VAL A 121 -4.75 11.02 8.23
C VAL A 121 -4.49 12.28 9.05
N ILE A 122 -5.54 12.76 9.72
CA ILE A 122 -5.40 13.62 10.89
C ILE A 122 -5.05 12.68 12.05
N ILE A 123 -3.80 12.79 12.52
CA ILE A 123 -3.50 12.53 13.94
C ILE A 123 -4.03 13.74 14.71
#